data_AF-A0A2M7L720-F1
#
_entry.id   AF-A0A2M7L720-F1
#
_cell.length_a   1.000
_cell.length_b   1.000
_cell.length_c   1.000
_cell.angle_alpha   90.00
_cell.angle_beta   90.00
_cell.angle_gamma   90.00
#
_symmetry.space_group_name_H-M   'P 1'
#
loop_
_entity.id
_entity.type
_entity.pdbx_description
1 polymer ?
#
loop_
_entity_poly.entity_id
_entity_poly.type
_entity_poly.pdbx_seq_one_letter_code
_entity_poly.pdbx_strand_id
1 'polypeptide(L)' 'MSKTTGNANKSAIHNPEELRERISTAAYFLSEQRGFEGDCQLYDWLEAEGKIHHIYGKSLPSKQGGS' A
#
# COMPACT_ATOMS: atom_id res chain seq x y z
N MET A 1 24.41 -16.50 9.63
CA MET A 1 23.24 -16.44 8.72
C MET A 1 22.40 -15.21 9.06
N SER A 2 22.05 -14.40 8.07
CA SER A 2 21.46 -13.06 8.24
C SER A 2 20.00 -13.07 8.71
N LYS A 3 19.81 -12.42 9.87
CA LYS A 3 18.87 -11.31 10.17
C LYS A 3 17.33 -11.55 10.15
N THR A 4 16.83 -11.74 11.38
CA THR A 4 15.70 -11.02 12.04
C THR A 4 14.33 -10.96 11.36
N THR A 5 13.47 -11.87 11.83
CA THR A 5 12.02 -11.80 12.08
C THR A 5 11.35 -10.44 11.90
N GLY A 6 10.34 -10.41 11.02
CA GLY A 6 9.50 -9.26 10.75
C GLY A 6 8.68 -8.80 11.95
N ASN A 7 8.78 -7.50 12.24
CA ASN A 7 7.81 -6.76 13.02
C ASN A 7 7.31 -5.61 12.14
N ALA A 8 6.49 -5.95 11.13
CA ALA A 8 5.86 -4.99 10.23
C ALA A 8 4.60 -4.40 10.88
N ASN A 9 4.76 -3.78 12.06
CA ASN A 9 3.68 -3.08 12.72
C ASN A 9 3.85 -1.57 12.56
N LYS A 10 3.02 -1.00 11.68
CA LYS A 10 2.46 0.35 11.82
C LYS A 10 3.42 1.53 11.68
N SER A 11 4.51 1.40 10.95
CA SER A 11 5.25 2.56 10.47
C SER A 11 4.54 3.07 9.22
N ALA A 12 3.99 4.28 9.28
CA ALA A 12 3.57 5.02 8.10
C ALA A 12 4.67 4.90 7.04
N ILE A 13 4.31 4.66 5.78
CA ILE A 13 5.31 4.47 4.72
C ILE A 13 6.02 5.80 4.51
N HIS A 14 7.19 5.95 5.10
CA HIS A 14 8.02 7.15 5.00
C HIS A 14 8.94 7.12 3.76
N ASN A 15 9.06 5.98 3.08
CA ASN A 15 9.91 5.82 1.90
C ASN A 15 9.06 5.60 0.62
N PRO A 16 9.18 6.44 -0.42
CA PRO A 16 8.47 6.26 -1.68
C PRO A 16 8.78 4.93 -2.39
N GLU A 17 9.97 4.36 -2.20
CA GLU A 17 10.33 3.06 -2.79
C GLU A 17 9.50 1.93 -2.16
N GLU A 18 9.41 1.90 -0.82
CA GLU A 18 8.59 0.94 -0.09
C GLU A 18 7.10 1.08 -0.42
N LEU A 19 6.63 2.32 -0.64
CA LEU A 19 5.27 2.58 -1.11
C LEU A 19 5.02 1.94 -2.46
N ARG A 20 5.94 2.17 -3.40
CA ARG A 20 5.87 1.63 -4.76
C ARG A 20 5.92 0.11 -4.78
N GLU A 21 6.76 -0.51 -3.95
CA GLU A 21 6.79 -1.97 -3.81
C GLU A 21 5.45 -2.53 -3.34
N ARG A 22 4.83 -1.90 -2.33
CA ARG A 22 3.51 -2.34 -1.83
C ARG A 22 2.39 -2.14 -2.84
N ILE A 23 2.40 -1.03 -3.59
CA ILE A 23 1.44 -0.80 -4.67
C ILE A 23 1.63 -1.87 -5.76
N SER A 24 2.87 -2.15 -6.15
CA SER A 24 3.19 -3.17 -7.15
C SER A 24 2.71 -4.56 -6.71
N THR A 25 2.96 -4.94 -5.46
CA THR A 25 2.49 -6.22 -4.90
C THR A 25 0.96 -6.30 -4.87
N ALA A 26 0.29 -5.22 -4.45
CA ALA A 26 -1.17 -5.18 -4.42
C ALA A 26 -1.78 -5.25 -5.84
N ALA A 27 -1.18 -4.57 -6.82
CA ALA A 27 -1.61 -4.64 -8.22
C ALA A 27 -1.43 -6.05 -8.82
N TYR A 28 -0.34 -6.74 -8.47
CA TYR A 28 -0.13 -8.13 -8.85
C TYR A 28 -1.27 -9.04 -8.34
N PHE A 29 -1.61 -8.93 -7.05
CA PHE A 29 -2.71 -9.72 -6.47
C PHE A 29 -4.06 -9.39 -7.09
N LEU A 30 -4.33 -8.12 -7.39
CA LEU A 30 -5.55 -7.71 -8.10
C LEU A 30 -5.65 -8.36 -9.48
N SER A 31 -4.56 -8.35 -10.23
CA SER A 31 -4.49 -8.98 -11.53
C SER A 31 -4.67 -10.50 -11.41
N GLU A 32 -4.02 -11.15 -10.42
CA GLU A 32 -4.17 -12.58 -10.14
C GLU A 32 -5.63 -12.95 -9.81
N GLN A 33 -6.33 -12.15 -8.99
CA GLN A 33 -7.74 -12.38 -8.67
C GLN A 33 -8.68 -12.32 -9.88
N ARG A 34 -8.30 -11.55 -10.91
CA ARG A 34 -9.01 -11.47 -12.18
C ARG A 34 -8.54 -12.50 -13.21
N GLY A 35 -7.54 -13.31 -12.90
CA GLY A 35 -6.95 -14.27 -13.83
C GLY A 35 -6.01 -13.63 -14.86
N PHE A 36 -5.35 -12.53 -14.51
CA PHE A 36 -4.44 -11.77 -15.37
C PHE A 36 -5.08 -11.31 -16.68
N GLU A 37 -6.32 -10.81 -16.60
CA GLU A 37 -7.00 -10.22 -17.74
C GLU A 37 -6.17 -9.06 -18.30
N GLY A 38 -6.01 -9.04 -19.63
CA GLY A 38 -5.28 -7.99 -20.33
C GLY A 38 -5.92 -6.61 -20.14
N ASP A 39 -5.17 -5.55 -20.46
CA ASP A 39 -5.63 -4.15 -20.45
C ASP A 39 -6.04 -3.58 -19.08
N CYS A 40 -5.93 -4.36 -18.00
CA CYS A 40 -6.27 -3.93 -16.64
C CYS A 40 -5.08 -3.45 -15.82
N GLN A 41 -3.84 -3.47 -16.34
CA GLN A 41 -2.65 -3.20 -15.53
C GLN A 41 -2.65 -1.81 -14.89
N LEU A 42 -3.10 -0.79 -15.63
CA LEU A 42 -3.23 0.57 -15.11
C LEU A 42 -4.36 0.66 -14.07
N TYR A 43 -5.46 -0.04 -14.31
CA TYR A 43 -6.59 -0.07 -13.38
C TYR A 43 -6.21 -0.75 -12.05
N ASP A 44 -5.54 -1.91 -12.12
CA ASP A 44 -5.04 -2.65 -10.96
C ASP A 44 -4.04 -1.82 -10.16
N TRP A 45 -3.18 -1.05 -10.85
CA TRP A 45 -2.25 -0.13 -10.21
C TRP A 45 -2.96 1.00 -9.45
N LEU A 46 -3.94 1.66 -10.08
CA LEU A 46 -4.69 2.76 -9.45
C LEU A 46 -5.52 2.28 -8.25
N GLU A 47 -6.14 1.11 -8.37
CA GLU A 47 -6.91 0.52 -7.26
C GLU A 47 -5.99 0.11 -6.10
N ALA A 48 -4.81 -0.47 -6.40
CA ALA A 48 -3.79 -0.75 -5.41
C ALA A 48 -3.28 0.52 -4.71
N GLU A 49 -2.96 1.57 -5.47
CA GLU A 49 -2.53 2.86 -4.94
C GLU A 49 -3.56 3.45 -3.98
N GLY A 50 -4.85 3.47 -4.37
CA GLY A 50 -5.93 3.94 -3.50
C GLY A 50 -6.05 3.14 -2.19
N LYS A 51 -5.92 1.80 -2.25
CA LYS A 51 -5.97 0.94 -1.06
C LYS A 51 -4.80 1.21 -0.12
N ILE A 52 -3.58 1.28 -0.66
CA ILE A 52 -2.37 1.54 0.12
C ILE A 52 -2.43 2.95 0.71
N HIS A 53 -2.80 3.97 -0.06
CA HIS A 53 -3.00 5.33 0.46
C HIS A 53 -4.09 5.41 1.54
N HIS A 54 -5.15 4.62 1.47
CA HIS A 54 -6.15 4.56 2.53
C HIS A 54 -5.60 3.96 3.83
N ILE A 55 -4.80 2.90 3.73
CA ILE A 55 -4.22 2.20 4.86
C ILE A 55 -3.13 3.04 5.55
N TYR A 56 -2.29 3.73 4.77
CA TYR A 56 -1.11 4.45 5.29
C TYR A 56 -1.27 5.97 5.34
N GLY A 57 -2.17 6.55 4.55
CA GLY A 57 -2.48 7.99 4.55
C GLY A 57 -3.37 8.43 5.72
N LYS A 58 -4.00 7.48 6.44
CA LYS A 58 -4.77 7.74 7.66
C LYS A 58 -3.86 7.74 8.90
N SER A 59 -2.84 8.59 8.88
CA SER A 59 -2.01 8.88 10.07
C SER A 59 -1.93 10.39 10.32
N LEU A 60 -3.08 11.03 10.37
CA LEU A 60 -3.28 12.27 11.12
C LEU A 60 -4.61 12.16 11.88
N PRO A 61 -4.62 11.80 13.18
CA PRO A 61 -5.60 12.40 14.06
C PRO A 61 -5.28 13.90 14.08
N SER A 62 -6.02 14.68 13.33
CA SER A 62 -6.07 16.13 13.44
C SER A 62 -6.50 16.49 14.85
N LYS A 63 -5.55 16.57 15.79
CA LYS A 63 -5.78 17.19 17.08
C LYS A 63 -5.69 18.70 16.88
N GLN A 64 -6.79 19.30 16.44
CA GLN A 64 -7.01 20.75 16.50
C GLN A 64 -8.38 21.03 17.13
N GLY A 65 -8.38 21.83 18.21
CA GLY A 65 -9.54 22.40 18.91
C GLY A 65 -10.12 21.45 19.97
N GLY A 66 -10.13 21.72 21.28
CA GLY A 66 -10.22 23.02 21.95
C GLY A 66 -11.69 23.36 22.16
N SER A 67 -12.21 23.08 23.36
CA SER A 67 -13.28 23.87 23.99
C SER A 67 -13.20 23.72 25.49
#